data_AF-A0AAC8VPJ1-F1
#
_entry.id   AF-A0AAC8VPJ1-F1
#
_cell.length_a   1.000
_cell.length_b   1.000
_cell.length_c   1.000
_cell.angle_alpha   90.00
_cell.angle_beta   90.00
_cell.angle_gamma   90.00
#
_symmetry.space_group_name_H-M   'P 1'
#
loop_
_entity.id
_entity.type
_entity.pdbx_description
1 polymer ?
#
loop_
_entity_poly.entity_id
_entity_poly.type
_entity_poly.pdbx_seq_one_letter_code
_entity_poly.pdbx_strand_id
1 'polypeptide(L)'
;MHKPLFVTLITAALVGFSGPGLAQAGGTIAFHGAIVEESCSVAQQTARIEVSCPRGNQVHRQSIALRSSGVRERDSQWVHSRLDYLNPSHTLAILTLTYR
;
A
#
# COMPACT_ATOMS: atom_id res chain seq x y z
N MET A 1 -79.72 -35.89 -35.79
CA MET A 1 -80.75 -34.99 -35.22
C MET A 1 -80.12 -34.07 -34.19
N HIS A 2 -80.52 -32.81 -34.23
CA HIS A 2 -80.08 -31.64 -33.47
C HIS A 2 -79.94 -31.86 -31.95
N LYS A 3 -78.83 -31.39 -31.35
CA LYS A 3 -78.80 -30.15 -30.54
C LYS A 3 -77.44 -29.96 -29.84
N PRO A 4 -77.12 -28.71 -29.43
CA PRO A 4 -75.77 -28.19 -29.35
C PRO A 4 -75.40 -27.78 -27.92
N LEU A 5 -74.31 -27.01 -27.81
CA LEU A 5 -73.91 -26.17 -26.69
C LEU A 5 -73.47 -26.91 -25.42
N PHE A 6 -72.16 -26.86 -25.16
CA PHE A 6 -71.61 -26.06 -24.06
C PHE A 6 -70.08 -26.05 -24.22
N VAL A 7 -69.54 -25.15 -25.04
CA VAL A 7 -68.09 -24.94 -25.10
C VAL A 7 -67.77 -23.81 -24.12
N THR A 8 -67.38 -24.21 -22.92
CA THR A 8 -66.93 -23.36 -21.83
C THR A 8 -65.65 -22.66 -22.25
N LEU A 9 -65.69 -21.33 -22.40
CA LEU A 9 -64.51 -20.49 -22.62
C LEU A 9 -63.70 -20.43 -21.32
N ILE A 10 -62.60 -21.18 -21.25
CA ILE A 10 -61.59 -21.05 -20.19
C ILE A 10 -60.59 -19.99 -20.66
N THR A 11 -60.73 -18.76 -20.17
CA THR A 11 -59.71 -17.71 -20.29
C THR A 11 -58.50 -18.10 -19.47
N ALA A 12 -57.45 -18.61 -20.12
CA ALA A 12 -56.14 -18.80 -19.51
C ALA A 12 -55.44 -17.45 -19.34
N ALA A 13 -55.38 -16.94 -18.12
CA ALA A 13 -54.50 -15.82 -17.79
C ALA A 13 -53.05 -16.32 -17.82
N LEU A 14 -52.29 -15.92 -18.84
CA LEU A 14 -50.85 -16.08 -18.90
C LEU A 14 -50.23 -15.21 -17.80
N VAL A 15 -50.02 -15.79 -16.62
CA VAL A 15 -49.15 -15.20 -15.59
C VAL A 15 -47.73 -15.33 -16.14
N GLY A 16 -47.23 -14.26 -16.74
CA GLY A 16 -45.84 -14.14 -17.17
C GLY A 16 -44.94 -14.20 -15.94
N PHE A 17 -44.44 -15.39 -15.63
CA PHE A 17 -43.38 -15.57 -14.64
C PHE A 17 -42.09 -15.04 -15.26
N SER A 18 -41.67 -13.84 -14.86
CA SER A 18 -40.30 -13.38 -15.07
C SER A 18 -39.40 -14.29 -14.25
N GLY A 19 -38.84 -15.33 -14.87
CA GLY A 19 -37.83 -16.19 -14.23
C GLY A 19 -36.64 -15.36 -13.76
N PRO A 20 -35.87 -15.83 -12.76
CA PRO A 20 -34.66 -15.14 -12.35
C PRO A 20 -33.73 -15.10 -13.56
N GLY A 21 -33.52 -13.92 -14.14
CA GLY A 21 -32.45 -13.73 -15.10
C GLY A 21 -31.15 -14.14 -14.41
N LEU A 22 -30.57 -15.26 -14.83
CA LEU A 22 -29.30 -15.75 -14.31
C LEU A 22 -28.29 -14.63 -14.54
N ALA A 23 -27.90 -13.92 -13.48
CA ALA A 23 -26.75 -13.03 -13.54
C ALA A 23 -25.57 -13.88 -14.04
N GLN A 24 -24.97 -13.49 -15.15
CA GLN A 24 -23.82 -14.19 -15.72
C GLN A 24 -22.72 -14.21 -14.63
N ALA A 25 -22.52 -15.35 -13.99
CA ALA A 25 -21.53 -15.48 -12.94
C ALA A 25 -20.14 -15.40 -13.57
N GLY A 26 -19.41 -14.31 -13.33
CA GLY A 26 -18.03 -14.19 -13.76
C GLY A 26 -17.64 -12.80 -14.25
N GLY A 27 -16.33 -12.58 -14.27
CA GLY A 27 -15.68 -11.35 -14.70
C GLY A 27 -14.18 -11.48 -14.45
N THR A 28 -13.39 -10.57 -15.03
CA THR A 28 -11.94 -10.53 -14.83
C THR A 28 -11.57 -9.39 -13.92
N ILE A 29 -10.82 -9.68 -12.85
CA ILE A 29 -10.19 -8.66 -12.02
C ILE A 29 -8.71 -8.61 -12.40
N ALA A 30 -8.25 -7.46 -12.87
CA ALA A 30 -6.84 -7.21 -13.11
C ALA A 30 -6.24 -6.47 -11.92
N PHE A 31 -5.18 -7.02 -11.34
CA PHE A 31 -4.39 -6.39 -10.29
C PHE A 31 -3.11 -5.83 -10.91
N HIS A 32 -2.82 -4.56 -10.63
CA HIS A 32 -1.61 -3.90 -11.07
C HIS A 32 -0.84 -3.42 -9.85
N GLY A 33 0.48 -3.58 -9.87
CA GLY A 33 1.37 -3.14 -8.80
C GLY A 33 2.83 -3.27 -9.20
N ALA A 34 3.70 -2.71 -8.37
CA ALA A 34 5.14 -2.85 -8.48
C ALA A 34 5.69 -3.24 -7.11
N ILE A 35 6.73 -4.08 -7.09
CA ILE A 35 7.52 -4.32 -5.88
C ILE A 35 8.58 -3.22 -5.84
N VAL A 36 8.45 -2.32 -4.87
CA VAL A 36 9.44 -1.27 -4.61
C VAL A 36 10.41 -1.72 -3.53
N GLU A 37 11.61 -1.18 -3.54
CA GLU A 37 12.59 -1.45 -2.49
C GLU A 37 12.13 -0.86 -1.16
N GLU A 38 12.54 -1.50 -0.07
CA GLU A 38 12.25 -1.01 1.28
C GLU A 38 12.97 0.31 1.54
N SER A 39 12.31 1.20 2.29
CA SER A 39 12.95 2.43 2.79
C SER A 39 14.12 2.10 3.72
N CYS A 40 15.05 3.05 3.90
CA CYS A 40 16.09 2.89 4.91
C CYS A 40 15.46 2.75 6.30
N SER A 41 15.96 1.79 7.09
CA SER A 41 15.64 1.67 8.51
C SER A 41 16.58 2.54 9.35
N VAL A 42 16.06 3.08 10.45
CA VAL A 42 16.80 3.94 11.38
C VAL A 42 16.77 3.32 12.77
N ALA A 43 17.94 3.09 13.35
CA ALA A 43 18.10 2.58 14.70
C ALA A 43 18.86 3.59 15.56
N GLN A 44 18.24 4.05 16.64
CA GLN A 44 18.89 4.94 17.61
C GLN A 44 19.58 4.12 18.70
N GLN A 45 20.84 4.43 18.97
CA GLN A 45 21.62 3.91 20.09
C GLN A 45 22.04 5.07 21.00
N THR A 46 22.60 4.75 22.18
CA THR A 46 22.95 5.72 23.23
C THR A 46 23.84 6.88 22.76
N ALA A 47 24.74 6.64 21.79
CA ALA A 47 25.72 7.61 21.32
C ALA A 47 25.74 7.81 19.80
N ARG A 48 24.94 7.07 19.04
CA ARG A 48 24.93 7.09 17.58
C ARG A 48 23.56 6.72 17.03
N ILE A 49 23.28 7.16 15.81
CA ILE A 49 22.18 6.68 14.99
C ILE A 49 22.77 5.84 13.85
N GLU A 50 22.18 4.68 13.59
CA GLU A 50 22.50 3.83 12.46
C GLU A 50 21.37 3.91 11.42
N VAL A 51 21.73 4.21 10.18
CA VAL A 51 20.82 4.22 9.03
C VAL A 51 21.21 3.05 8.14
N SER A 52 20.28 2.15 7.86
CA SER A 52 20.50 0.96 7.03
C SER A 52 19.57 0.97 5.83
N CYS A 53 20.15 1.07 4.63
CA CYS A 53 19.42 1.19 3.37
C CYS A 53 19.60 -0.09 2.54
N PRO A 54 18.55 -0.93 2.40
CA PRO A 54 18.59 -2.05 1.48
C PRO A 54 18.53 -1.54 0.03
N ARG A 55 19.42 -2.05 -0.82
CA ARG A 55 19.43 -1.78 -2.26
C ARG A 55 19.80 -3.06 -3.01
N GLY A 56 18.85 -3.62 -3.75
CA GLY A 56 19.01 -4.95 -4.35
C GLY A 56 19.40 -5.99 -3.29
N ASN A 57 20.57 -6.61 -3.46
CA ASN A 57 21.08 -7.64 -2.54
C ASN A 57 22.07 -7.12 -1.50
N GLN A 58 22.25 -5.79 -1.39
CA GLN A 58 23.20 -5.16 -0.49
C GLN A 58 22.49 -4.25 0.52
N VAL A 59 23.08 -4.14 1.71
CA VAL A 59 22.63 -3.19 2.73
C VAL A 59 23.75 -2.19 3.00
N HIS A 60 23.50 -0.93 2.67
CA HIS A 60 24.43 0.16 2.96
C HIS A 60 24.12 0.73 4.35
N ARG A 61 25.15 0.89 5.19
CA ARG A 61 25.00 1.45 6.54
C ARG A 61 25.75 2.75 6.70
N GLN A 62 25.10 3.73 7.33
CA GLN A 62 25.71 4.97 7.78
C GLN A 62 25.57 5.09 9.30
N SER A 63 26.60 5.64 9.94
CA SER A 63 26.57 5.93 11.38
C SER A 63 26.79 7.41 11.64
N ILE A 64 25.91 8.00 12.45
CA ILE A 64 25.90 9.41 12.83
C ILE A 64 26.07 9.50 14.34
N ALA A 65 27.15 10.13 14.80
CA ALA A 65 27.43 10.27 16.23
C ALA A 65 26.56 11.37 16.85
N LEU A 66 25.87 11.06 17.94
CA LEU A 66 25.01 12.00 18.67
C LEU A 66 25.82 12.95 19.57
N ARG A 67 26.85 12.44 20.25
CA ARG A 67 27.50 13.15 21.38
C ARG A 67 28.84 13.80 21.02
N SER A 68 29.11 14.09 19.75
CA SER A 68 30.39 14.68 19.34
C SER A 68 30.23 15.92 18.46
N SER A 69 31.31 16.72 18.41
CA SER A 69 31.61 17.70 17.35
C SER A 69 31.84 17.06 15.98
N GLY A 70 31.64 15.75 15.87
CA GLY A 70 31.79 14.98 14.65
C GLY A 70 30.74 15.29 13.59
N VAL A 71 30.95 14.67 12.44
CA VAL A 71 30.19 14.91 11.22
C VAL A 71 28.70 14.59 11.42
N ARG A 72 27.87 15.64 11.25
CA ARG A 72 26.40 15.64 11.34
C ARG A 72 25.72 15.20 10.04
N GLU A 73 26.51 15.09 8.98
CA GLU A 73 26.05 14.90 7.61
C GLU A 73 26.80 13.76 6.95
N ARG A 74 26.09 12.72 6.53
CA ARG A 74 26.67 11.55 5.88
C ARG A 74 26.08 11.40 4.50
N ASP A 75 26.94 11.56 3.50
CA ASP A 75 26.56 11.29 2.13
C ASP A 75 26.93 9.85 1.75
N SER A 76 26.10 9.24 0.92
CA SER A 76 26.40 7.99 0.23
C SER A 76 25.81 8.09 -1.17
N GLN A 77 26.10 7.08 -2.00
CA GLN A 77 25.59 7.02 -3.35
C GLN A 77 24.04 7.02 -3.41
N TRP A 78 23.36 6.60 -2.33
CA TRP A 78 21.91 6.35 -2.34
C TRP A 78 21.12 7.21 -1.36
N VAL A 79 21.75 7.58 -0.24
CA VAL A 79 21.10 8.38 0.78
C VAL A 79 22.06 9.44 1.31
N HIS A 80 21.53 10.64 1.40
CA HIS A 80 22.13 11.74 2.11
C HIS A 80 21.42 11.90 3.46
N SER A 81 22.17 11.82 4.56
CA SER A 81 21.64 11.88 5.92
C SER A 81 22.17 13.10 6.64
N ARG A 82 21.28 13.97 7.16
CA ARG A 82 21.65 15.15 7.96
C ARG A 82 20.93 15.15 9.30
N LEU A 83 21.67 15.41 10.38
CA LEU A 83 21.15 15.48 11.74
C LEU A 83 21.23 16.92 12.29
N ASP A 84 20.08 17.53 12.53
CA ASP A 84 19.94 18.89 13.03
C ASP A 84 19.35 18.90 14.44
N TYR A 85 20.03 19.52 15.40
CA TYR A 85 19.48 19.70 16.75
C TYR A 85 18.52 20.87 16.82
N LEU A 86 17.41 20.67 17.51
CA LEU A 86 16.37 21.67 17.73
C LEU A 86 16.53 22.42 19.06
N ASN A 87 17.44 21.97 19.93
CA ASN A 87 17.68 22.63 21.21
C ASN A 87 19.17 22.66 21.61
N PRO A 88 19.61 23.67 22.39
CA PRO A 88 21.01 23.79 22.82
C PRO A 88 21.49 22.62 23.68
N SER A 89 20.57 21.94 24.38
CA SER A 89 20.88 20.77 25.20
C SER A 89 21.11 19.49 24.39
N HIS A 90 20.94 19.52 23.06
CA HIS A 90 21.12 18.40 22.14
C HIS A 90 20.30 17.14 22.50
N THR A 91 19.10 17.35 23.06
CA THR A 91 18.17 16.26 23.42
C THR A 91 17.06 16.05 22.40
N LEU A 92 16.84 17.01 21.50
CA LEU A 92 15.84 16.94 20.44
C LEU A 92 16.47 17.25 19.09
N ALA A 93 16.23 16.40 18.09
CA ALA A 93 16.81 16.54 16.76
C ALA A 93 15.86 16.08 15.65
N ILE A 94 16.12 16.53 14.42
CA ILE A 94 15.55 16.01 13.18
C ILE A 94 16.66 15.29 12.42
N LEU A 95 16.39 14.06 12.00
CA LEU A 95 17.21 13.34 11.03
C LEU A 95 16.50 13.39 9.67
N THR A 96 17.10 14.11 8.72
CA THR A 96 16.61 14.20 7.35
C THR A 96 17.35 13.20 6.47
N LEU A 97 16.60 12.31 5.82
CA LEU A 97 17.12 11.36 4.84
C LEU A 97 16.64 11.77 3.44
N THR A 98 17.57 12.06 2.54
CA THR A 98 17.28 12.37 1.13
C THR A 98 17.75 11.22 0.26
N TYR A 99 16.79 10.51 -0.35
CA TYR A 99 17.04 9.37 -1.23
C TYR A 99 17.39 9.87 -2.64
N ARG A 100 18.32 9.18 -3.31
CA ARG A 100 18.71 9.42 -4.71
C ARG A 100 18.24 8.29 -5.63
#